data_AF-A0A350LUT5-F1
#
_entry.id   AF-A0A350LUT5-F1
#
_cell.length_a   1.000
_cell.length_b   1.000
_cell.length_c   1.000
_cell.angle_alpha   90.00
_cell.angle_beta   90.00
_cell.angle_gamma   90.00
#
_symmetry.space_group_name_H-M   'P 1'
#
loop_
_entity.id
_entity.type
_entity.pdbx_description
1 polymer ?
#
loop_
_entity_poly.entity_id
_entity_poly.type
_entity_poly.pdbx_seq_one_letter_code
_entity_poly.pdbx_strand_id
1 'polypeptide(L)'
;MSRLGKYTRRGFIVASVAVAGGVVFGVRAYNAKLENPLLAKLAPGEAALTPYVNIAGDGITIITPRAEMGQGIHTTLAALVAEELDVELDQIRIEHGPPSSAYFNGGVVEEGYPFPTTDDSAIAEFARAQRDIPAVFLSYQITGGSTSTHDAYEKMRRAGAIARETLKAAASARTGVSLAELTTQAGAVVLPDGSRIDYTDLAAEAAVTDLAEAPALRPRSAWRILGKSQDRLDVVDKSTGRAIYASDIRLPGMRFGALRRSPHLGGTLAGFDASDALAMPGVDAVLDVGVGVVAVARDTWTAMRALDAVTYDWVPPAYPANTAGHFEAIAAAFNPDQRDSRQRDDGNVETALAGATVIQAEYRAPYLAHATMEPMSAAALMQHGALQIWAGTQGPTVARREAALAAGLEEDAVTITTTLLGGAFGRRGEMDFVQIAARVAVQMQGTPVLLSYPREEDMSRGPYRPAAIGRFRATVADGVPVAVDIETASPSIMAGIDARGGSPAPIPGFVSDFTLAQALWDQPYGIKNYRVSGYRTAPLLPVGFWRSVGASQNSFFHECMMDELAIAAGRDPVEMRLALMTDAPSRAVLEAVAEMAGWGTAP
;
A
#
# COMPACT_ATOMS: atom_id res chain seq x y z
N MET A 1 -21.33 38.87 -7.57
CA MET A 1 -21.72 37.57 -8.17
C MET A 1 -20.50 36.97 -8.85
N SER A 2 -19.82 36.03 -8.18
CA SER A 2 -18.42 35.69 -8.47
C SER A 2 -18.27 34.65 -9.59
N ARG A 3 -17.25 34.84 -10.42
CA ARG A 3 -16.84 33.92 -11.49
C ARG A 3 -16.36 32.55 -10.95
N LEU A 4 -16.14 32.39 -9.64
CA LEU A 4 -15.70 31.13 -9.02
C LEU A 4 -16.72 29.99 -9.13
N GLY A 5 -18.02 30.27 -9.02
CA GLY A 5 -19.06 29.22 -9.08
C GLY A 5 -19.25 28.56 -10.46
N LYS A 6 -18.69 29.14 -11.53
CA LYS A 6 -18.72 28.58 -12.89
C LYS A 6 -17.60 27.57 -13.16
N TYR A 7 -16.47 27.66 -12.45
CA TYR A 7 -15.33 26.75 -12.66
C TYR A 7 -15.55 25.38 -12.00
N THR A 8 -16.19 25.32 -10.83
CA THR A 8 -16.49 24.06 -10.13
C THR A 8 -17.56 23.22 -10.83
N ARG A 9 -18.63 23.84 -11.36
CA ARG A 9 -19.66 23.13 -12.16
C ARG A 9 -19.14 22.62 -13.51
N ARG A 10 -18.27 23.37 -14.19
CA ARG A 10 -17.63 22.89 -15.44
C ARG A 10 -16.60 21.79 -15.16
N GLY A 11 -15.84 21.89 -14.07
CA GLY A 11 -14.95 20.83 -13.61
C GLY A 11 -15.71 19.54 -13.30
N PHE A 12 -16.85 19.64 -12.60
CA PHE A 12 -17.72 18.50 -12.33
C PHE A 12 -18.30 17.88 -13.60
N ILE A 13 -18.86 18.67 -14.53
CA ILE A 13 -19.46 18.14 -15.78
C ILE A 13 -18.39 17.55 -16.72
N VAL A 14 -17.22 18.18 -16.85
CA VAL A 14 -16.10 17.65 -17.63
C VAL A 14 -15.54 16.38 -16.98
N ALA A 15 -15.47 16.32 -15.65
CA ALA A 15 -15.14 15.10 -14.92
C ALA A 15 -16.22 14.03 -15.13
N SER A 16 -17.52 14.35 -15.13
CA SER A 16 -18.60 13.38 -15.36
C SER A 16 -18.56 12.78 -16.78
N VAL A 17 -18.23 13.58 -17.81
CA VAL A 17 -18.12 13.10 -19.20
C VAL A 17 -16.83 12.30 -19.42
N ALA A 18 -15.72 12.69 -18.79
CA ALA A 18 -14.48 11.89 -18.78
C ALA A 18 -14.65 10.58 -18.00
N VAL A 19 -15.42 10.57 -16.91
CA VAL A 19 -15.83 9.38 -16.17
C VAL A 19 -16.70 8.48 -17.05
N ALA A 20 -17.67 9.00 -17.82
CA ALA A 20 -18.46 8.17 -18.73
C ALA A 20 -17.61 7.50 -19.84
N GLY A 21 -16.68 8.24 -20.46
CA GLY A 21 -15.76 7.68 -21.47
C GLY A 21 -14.73 6.71 -20.90
N GLY A 22 -14.16 7.02 -19.72
CA GLY A 22 -13.24 6.17 -18.98
C GLY A 22 -13.90 4.93 -18.37
N VAL A 23 -15.17 5.01 -17.98
CA VAL A 23 -15.99 3.87 -17.55
C VAL A 23 -16.29 2.97 -18.74
N VAL A 24 -16.59 3.48 -19.94
CA VAL A 24 -16.81 2.61 -21.11
C VAL A 24 -15.53 1.86 -21.54
N PHE A 25 -14.38 2.55 -21.62
CA PHE A 25 -13.10 1.90 -21.92
C PHE A 25 -12.63 0.99 -20.79
N GLY A 26 -12.85 1.41 -19.56
CA GLY A 26 -12.50 0.69 -18.35
C GLY A 26 -13.36 -0.55 -18.12
N VAL A 27 -14.65 -0.51 -18.46
CA VAL A 27 -15.55 -1.67 -18.50
C VAL A 27 -15.11 -2.64 -19.60
N ARG A 28 -14.64 -2.16 -20.76
CA ARG A 28 -14.05 -3.03 -21.80
C ARG A 28 -12.75 -3.69 -21.33
N ALA A 29 -11.88 -2.97 -20.61
CA ALA A 29 -10.65 -3.51 -20.03
C ALA A 29 -10.92 -4.47 -18.85
N TYR A 30 -11.93 -4.19 -18.03
CA TYR A 30 -12.42 -5.05 -16.95
C TYR A 30 -13.09 -6.32 -17.48
N ASN A 31 -13.83 -6.21 -18.59
CA ASN A 31 -14.48 -7.34 -19.26
C ASN A 31 -13.53 -8.12 -20.17
N ALA A 32 -12.33 -7.60 -20.47
CA ALA A 32 -11.28 -8.41 -21.06
C ALA A 32 -10.82 -9.41 -20.01
N LYS A 33 -10.74 -10.71 -20.36
CA LYS A 33 -10.23 -11.73 -19.44
C LYS A 33 -8.83 -11.33 -19.00
N LEU A 34 -8.65 -11.03 -17.72
CA LEU A 34 -7.33 -10.79 -17.14
C LEU A 34 -6.48 -12.05 -17.38
N GLU A 35 -5.30 -11.87 -17.97
CA GLU A 35 -4.41 -12.98 -18.24
C GLU A 35 -3.94 -13.61 -16.93
N ASN A 36 -3.95 -14.94 -16.88
CA ASN A 36 -3.40 -15.66 -15.75
C ASN A 36 -1.85 -15.65 -15.85
N PRO A 37 -1.14 -14.94 -14.97
CA PRO A 37 0.31 -14.78 -15.09
C PRO A 37 1.08 -16.08 -14.81
N LEU A 38 0.42 -17.09 -14.22
CA LEU A 38 1.03 -18.38 -13.92
C LEU A 38 1.17 -19.25 -15.18
N LEU A 39 0.34 -19.04 -16.21
CA LEU A 39 0.38 -19.82 -17.45
C LEU A 39 1.70 -19.65 -18.22
N ALA A 40 2.34 -18.48 -18.13
CA ALA A 40 3.58 -18.19 -18.85
C ALA A 40 4.78 -19.02 -18.37
N LYS A 41 4.72 -19.57 -17.15
CA LYS A 41 5.81 -20.36 -16.53
C LYS A 41 5.37 -21.76 -16.13
N LEU A 42 4.21 -22.22 -16.62
CA LEU A 42 3.62 -23.49 -16.23
C LEU A 42 4.49 -24.66 -16.73
N ALA A 43 4.96 -25.50 -15.80
CA ALA A 43 5.69 -26.70 -16.18
C ALA A 43 4.73 -27.82 -16.64
N PRO A 44 5.19 -28.80 -17.43
CA PRO A 44 4.37 -29.95 -17.79
C PRO A 44 3.83 -30.68 -16.56
N GLY A 45 2.51 -30.89 -16.51
CA GLY A 45 1.82 -31.55 -15.40
C GLY A 45 1.38 -30.60 -14.27
N GLU A 46 1.64 -29.30 -14.38
CA GLU A 46 1.08 -28.28 -13.51
C GLU A 46 -0.24 -27.72 -14.06
N ALA A 47 -1.08 -27.21 -13.16
CA ALA A 47 -2.41 -26.69 -13.44
C ALA A 47 -2.62 -25.34 -12.75
N ALA A 48 -2.37 -24.26 -13.48
CA ALA A 48 -2.72 -22.91 -13.06
C ALA A 48 -4.21 -22.65 -13.30
N LEU A 49 -5.07 -23.22 -12.44
CA LEU A 49 -6.53 -23.18 -12.57
C LEU A 49 -7.08 -21.75 -12.47
N THR A 50 -6.45 -20.91 -11.67
CA THR A 50 -6.75 -19.48 -11.59
C THR A 50 -5.46 -18.69 -11.40
N PRO A 51 -5.46 -17.35 -11.47
CA PRO A 51 -4.30 -16.55 -11.06
C PRO A 51 -3.84 -16.81 -9.62
N TYR A 52 -4.67 -17.43 -8.79
CA TYR A 52 -4.43 -17.61 -7.36
C TYR A 52 -4.16 -19.06 -6.94
N VAL A 53 -4.38 -20.04 -7.83
CA VAL A 53 -4.31 -21.46 -7.51
C VAL A 53 -3.50 -22.16 -8.59
N ASN A 54 -2.35 -22.69 -8.20
CA ASN A 54 -1.56 -23.63 -8.99
C ASN A 54 -1.56 -24.99 -8.29
N ILE A 55 -1.74 -26.06 -9.06
CA ILE A 55 -1.67 -27.43 -8.56
C ILE A 55 -0.68 -28.20 -9.41
N ALA A 56 0.27 -28.85 -8.76
CA ALA A 56 1.28 -29.67 -9.41
C ALA A 56 1.32 -31.04 -8.73
N GLY A 57 2.04 -31.99 -9.32
CA GLY A 57 2.22 -33.32 -8.72
C GLY A 57 2.89 -33.29 -7.34
N ASP A 58 3.58 -32.21 -6.99
CA ASP A 58 4.25 -32.03 -5.70
C ASP A 58 3.42 -31.24 -4.66
N GLY A 59 2.22 -30.77 -5.02
CA GLY A 59 1.31 -30.10 -4.08
C GLY A 59 0.49 -28.94 -4.65
N ILE A 60 -0.14 -28.21 -3.73
CA ILE A 60 -1.05 -27.10 -4.02
C ILE A 60 -0.37 -25.79 -3.59
N THR A 61 -0.22 -24.85 -4.52
CA THR A 61 0.34 -23.52 -4.25
C THR A 61 -0.76 -22.46 -4.38
N ILE A 62 -0.90 -21.63 -3.35
CA ILE A 62 -1.82 -20.50 -3.32
C ILE A 62 -1.02 -19.20 -3.46
N ILE A 63 -1.43 -18.37 -4.42
CA ILE A 63 -0.81 -17.06 -4.63
C ILE A 63 -1.49 -16.02 -3.75
N THR A 64 -0.71 -15.31 -2.94
CA THR A 64 -1.16 -14.25 -2.04
C THR A 64 -0.49 -12.93 -2.43
N PRO A 65 -1.07 -12.13 -3.33
CA PRO A 65 -0.39 -11.00 -3.98
C PRO A 65 -0.43 -9.72 -3.16
N ARG A 66 -0.25 -9.85 -1.84
CA ARG A 66 -0.20 -8.76 -0.87
C ARG A 66 1.04 -8.95 -0.01
N ALA A 67 1.83 -7.90 0.13
CA ALA A 67 3.12 -7.94 0.81
C ALA A 67 2.97 -8.28 2.29
N GLU A 68 3.55 -9.40 2.73
CA GLU A 68 3.61 -9.79 4.13
C GLU A 68 4.74 -9.04 4.87
N MET A 69 4.34 -8.21 5.85
CA MET A 69 5.26 -7.39 6.64
C MET A 69 5.06 -7.56 8.16
N GLY A 70 4.41 -8.64 8.57
CA GLY A 70 4.13 -8.96 9.98
C GLY A 70 2.65 -9.00 10.35
N GLN A 71 1.72 -8.69 9.44
CA GLN A 71 0.28 -8.65 9.69
C GLN A 71 -0.48 -9.97 9.44
N GLY A 72 0.13 -10.95 8.78
CA GLY A 72 -0.50 -12.27 8.53
C GLY A 72 -1.38 -12.33 7.28
N ILE A 73 -1.21 -11.41 6.34
CA ILE A 73 -2.05 -11.33 5.13
C ILE A 73 -1.89 -12.56 4.25
N HIS A 74 -0.68 -13.14 4.18
CA HIS A 74 -0.45 -14.38 3.43
C HIS A 74 -1.36 -15.51 3.96
N THR A 75 -1.38 -15.74 5.28
CA THR A 75 -2.26 -16.75 5.87
C THR A 75 -3.74 -16.41 5.70
N THR A 76 -4.14 -15.15 5.90
CA THR A 76 -5.53 -14.73 5.70
C THR A 76 -6.02 -14.99 4.28
N LEU A 77 -5.25 -14.60 3.26
CA LEU A 77 -5.63 -14.80 1.87
C LEU A 77 -5.61 -16.29 1.48
N ALA A 78 -4.62 -17.04 1.97
CA ALA A 78 -4.57 -18.48 1.77
C ALA A 78 -5.78 -19.20 2.38
N ALA A 79 -6.22 -18.80 3.58
CA ALA A 79 -7.41 -19.35 4.23
C ALA A 79 -8.70 -19.09 3.44
N LEU A 80 -8.82 -17.93 2.79
CA LEU A 80 -9.97 -17.62 1.92
C LEU A 80 -10.07 -18.57 0.74
N VAL A 81 -8.95 -18.88 0.09
CA VAL A 81 -8.90 -19.87 -0.99
C VAL A 81 -9.11 -21.27 -0.45
N ALA A 82 -8.41 -21.64 0.63
CA ALA A 82 -8.44 -22.99 1.21
C ALA A 82 -9.84 -23.42 1.65
N GLU A 83 -10.60 -22.50 2.28
CA GLU A 83 -11.99 -22.74 2.67
C GLU A 83 -12.87 -23.15 1.48
N GLU A 84 -12.69 -22.49 0.34
CA GLU A 84 -13.47 -22.75 -0.86
C GLU A 84 -12.92 -23.91 -1.67
N LEU A 85 -11.59 -24.05 -1.76
CA LEU A 85 -10.93 -25.16 -2.44
C LEU A 85 -11.09 -26.48 -1.68
N ASP A 86 -11.49 -26.43 -0.41
CA ASP A 86 -11.69 -27.57 0.47
C ASP A 86 -10.40 -28.33 0.82
N VAL A 87 -9.35 -27.56 1.09
CA VAL A 87 -8.04 -28.02 1.55
C VAL A 87 -7.76 -27.47 2.95
N GLU A 88 -6.96 -28.18 3.72
CA GLU A 88 -6.44 -27.69 4.99
C GLU A 88 -5.21 -26.78 4.77
N LEU A 89 -4.92 -25.91 5.74
CA LEU A 89 -3.82 -24.95 5.65
C LEU A 89 -2.42 -25.60 5.63
N ASP A 90 -2.28 -26.83 6.13
CA ASP A 90 -1.04 -27.60 6.10
C ASP A 90 -0.83 -28.35 4.76
N GLN A 91 -1.84 -28.40 3.89
CA GLN A 91 -1.76 -29.01 2.56
C GLN A 91 -1.27 -28.03 1.47
N ILE A 92 -1.01 -26.78 1.82
CA ILE A 92 -0.76 -25.70 0.86
C ILE A 92 0.61 -25.06 1.04
N ARG A 93 1.16 -24.57 -0.07
CA ARG A 93 2.28 -23.63 -0.09
C ARG A 93 1.78 -22.24 -0.46
N ILE A 94 2.47 -21.21 0.04
CA ILE A 94 2.14 -19.82 -0.27
C ILE A 94 3.27 -19.20 -1.09
N GLU A 95 2.89 -18.51 -2.15
CA GLU A 95 3.78 -17.64 -2.92
C GLU A 95 3.16 -16.25 -3.08
N HIS A 96 3.98 -15.20 -3.19
CA HIS A 96 3.44 -13.85 -3.41
C HIS A 96 2.86 -13.66 -4.82
N GLY A 97 3.41 -14.37 -5.81
CA GLY A 97 3.06 -14.21 -7.22
C GLY A 97 3.80 -13.05 -7.91
N PRO A 98 3.94 -13.14 -9.24
CA PRO A 98 4.66 -12.15 -10.05
C PRO A 98 3.88 -10.83 -10.20
N PRO A 99 4.53 -9.75 -10.68
CA PRO A 99 3.85 -8.53 -11.11
C PRO A 99 2.80 -8.80 -12.19
N SER A 100 1.51 -8.55 -11.90
CA SER A 100 0.42 -8.75 -12.87
C SER A 100 -0.81 -7.90 -12.58
N SER A 101 -1.53 -7.51 -13.64
CA SER A 101 -2.84 -6.87 -13.56
C SER A 101 -3.90 -7.79 -12.95
N ALA A 102 -3.72 -9.11 -13.01
CA ALA A 102 -4.61 -10.10 -12.38
C ALA A 102 -4.72 -9.93 -10.86
N TYR A 103 -3.74 -9.26 -10.25
CA TYR A 103 -3.61 -9.06 -8.81
C TYR A 103 -3.93 -7.63 -8.34
N PHE A 104 -4.65 -6.86 -9.15
CA PHE A 104 -5.02 -5.49 -8.84
C PHE A 104 -5.69 -5.33 -7.46
N ASN A 105 -5.48 -4.17 -6.83
CA ASN A 105 -6.11 -3.75 -5.58
C ASN A 105 -6.99 -2.52 -5.83
N GLY A 106 -8.29 -2.76 -6.00
CA GLY A 106 -9.29 -1.71 -6.22
C GLY A 106 -9.56 -0.87 -4.98
N GLY A 107 -9.39 -1.44 -3.79
CA GLY A 107 -9.61 -0.72 -2.54
C GLY A 107 -8.71 0.50 -2.37
N VAL A 108 -7.48 0.49 -2.87
CA VAL A 108 -6.58 1.67 -2.76
C VAL A 108 -7.10 2.87 -3.57
N VAL A 109 -7.83 2.62 -4.66
CA VAL A 109 -8.44 3.70 -5.47
C VAL A 109 -9.55 4.40 -4.68
N GLU A 110 -10.29 3.63 -3.87
CA GLU A 110 -11.41 4.12 -3.06
C GLU A 110 -10.99 5.17 -2.04
N GLU A 111 -9.75 5.13 -1.54
CA GLU A 111 -9.22 6.13 -0.57
C GLU A 111 -9.20 7.55 -1.13
N GLY A 112 -9.12 7.70 -2.46
CA GLY A 112 -9.18 9.00 -3.10
C GLY A 112 -10.58 9.60 -3.14
N TYR A 113 -11.63 8.78 -2.99
CA TYR A 113 -13.00 9.19 -3.29
C TYR A 113 -13.50 10.30 -2.37
N PRO A 114 -14.24 11.29 -2.89
CA PRO A 114 -14.75 12.41 -2.10
C PRO A 114 -16.00 12.04 -1.30
N PHE A 115 -16.08 10.79 -0.81
CA PHE A 115 -17.18 10.27 0.00
C PHE A 115 -16.63 9.71 1.32
N PRO A 116 -17.13 10.16 2.48
CA PRO A 116 -16.78 9.55 3.76
C PRO A 116 -17.05 8.05 3.71
N THR A 117 -16.29 7.24 4.45
CA THR A 117 -16.51 5.78 4.48
C THR A 117 -17.89 5.38 5.02
N THR A 118 -18.57 6.28 5.73
CA THR A 118 -19.92 6.11 6.29
C THR A 118 -21.02 6.68 5.38
N ASP A 119 -20.71 7.12 4.16
CA ASP A 119 -21.70 7.60 3.19
C ASP A 119 -22.22 6.42 2.36
N ASP A 120 -23.42 5.95 2.72
CA ASP A 120 -24.15 4.87 2.05
C ASP A 120 -25.11 5.39 0.95
N SER A 121 -24.94 6.63 0.49
CA SER A 121 -25.78 7.16 -0.58
C SER A 121 -25.59 6.36 -1.87
N ALA A 122 -26.65 6.27 -2.68
CA ALA A 122 -26.61 5.52 -3.93
C ALA A 122 -25.48 5.98 -4.88
N ILE A 123 -25.05 7.24 -4.79
CA ILE A 123 -23.94 7.78 -5.59
C ILE A 123 -22.59 7.30 -5.05
N ALA A 124 -22.40 7.33 -3.72
CA ALA A 124 -21.18 6.83 -3.08
C ALA A 124 -21.02 5.32 -3.34
N GLU A 125 -22.08 4.54 -3.14
CA GLU A 125 -22.09 3.10 -3.40
C GLU A 125 -21.84 2.78 -4.87
N PHE A 126 -22.46 3.53 -5.80
CA PHE A 126 -22.18 3.39 -7.22
C PHE A 126 -20.71 3.67 -7.57
N ALA A 127 -20.10 4.69 -6.96
CA ALA A 127 -18.69 4.99 -7.17
C ALA A 127 -17.79 3.85 -6.63
N ARG A 128 -18.02 3.37 -5.40
CA ARG A 128 -17.28 2.25 -4.78
C ARG A 128 -17.38 0.98 -5.64
N ALA A 129 -18.54 0.70 -6.22
CA ALA A 129 -18.75 -0.43 -7.11
C ALA A 129 -17.92 -0.38 -8.41
N GLN A 130 -17.35 0.78 -8.78
CA GLN A 130 -16.53 0.96 -9.99
C GLN A 130 -15.03 1.05 -9.69
N ARG A 131 -14.59 0.87 -8.44
CA ARG A 131 -13.19 1.04 -8.01
C ARG A 131 -12.18 0.14 -8.74
N ASP A 132 -12.64 -1.02 -9.19
CA ASP A 132 -11.79 -2.02 -9.85
C ASP A 132 -11.37 -1.59 -11.26
N ILE A 133 -12.15 -0.76 -11.94
CA ILE A 133 -11.90 -0.30 -13.32
C ILE A 133 -10.53 0.40 -13.45
N PRO A 134 -10.26 1.51 -12.74
CA PRO A 134 -8.96 2.17 -12.82
C PRO A 134 -7.83 1.30 -12.24
N ALA A 135 -8.11 0.44 -11.25
CA ALA A 135 -7.12 -0.43 -10.66
C ALA A 135 -6.60 -1.51 -11.64
N VAL A 136 -7.51 -2.09 -12.43
CA VAL A 136 -7.15 -3.01 -13.52
C VAL A 136 -6.36 -2.27 -14.60
N PHE A 137 -6.86 -1.12 -15.06
CA PHE A 137 -6.21 -0.33 -16.11
C PHE A 137 -4.76 0.04 -15.76
N LEU A 138 -4.51 0.39 -14.50
CA LEU A 138 -3.18 0.78 -14.01
C LEU A 138 -2.34 -0.41 -13.50
N SER A 139 -2.84 -1.64 -13.60
CA SER A 139 -2.19 -2.85 -13.07
C SER A 139 -1.74 -2.69 -11.60
N TYR A 140 -2.65 -2.19 -10.76
CA TYR A 140 -2.38 -1.76 -9.38
C TYR A 140 -2.21 -2.95 -8.40
N GLN A 141 -1.22 -3.82 -8.61
CA GLN A 141 -0.82 -4.80 -7.60
C GLN A 141 -0.03 -4.07 -6.51
N ILE A 142 -0.76 -3.60 -5.49
CA ILE A 142 -0.20 -2.81 -4.38
C ILE A 142 -0.80 -3.23 -3.03
N THR A 143 0.02 -3.12 -1.98
CA THR A 143 -0.39 -3.26 -0.58
C THR A 143 -0.35 -1.88 0.07
N GLY A 144 -1.53 -1.31 0.34
CA GLY A 144 -1.70 0.03 0.89
C GLY A 144 -3.13 0.23 1.39
N GLY A 145 -3.38 1.35 2.06
CA GLY A 145 -4.72 1.78 2.48
C GLY A 145 -5.49 0.84 3.40
N SER A 146 -4.81 -0.12 4.05
CA SER A 146 -5.45 -1.20 4.81
C SER A 146 -6.48 -2.03 4.01
N THR A 147 -6.36 -2.06 2.67
CA THR A 147 -7.41 -2.63 1.82
C THR A 147 -7.20 -4.10 1.44
N SER A 148 -6.08 -4.71 1.82
CA SER A 148 -5.69 -6.05 1.34
C SER A 148 -6.77 -7.11 1.53
N THR A 149 -7.33 -7.22 2.73
CA THR A 149 -8.39 -8.20 3.02
C THR A 149 -9.71 -7.81 2.36
N HIS A 150 -10.13 -6.55 2.50
CA HIS A 150 -11.38 -6.03 1.93
C HIS A 150 -11.45 -6.21 0.41
N ASP A 151 -10.36 -5.93 -0.30
CA ASP A 151 -10.26 -6.09 -1.76
C ASP A 151 -10.21 -7.57 -2.19
N ALA A 152 -9.45 -8.38 -1.47
CA ALA A 152 -9.19 -9.76 -1.87
C ALA A 152 -10.26 -10.75 -1.38
N TYR A 153 -11.13 -10.34 -0.44
CA TYR A 153 -12.09 -11.21 0.25
C TYR A 153 -12.90 -12.08 -0.71
N GLU A 154 -13.59 -11.48 -1.68
CA GLU A 154 -14.36 -12.24 -2.66
C GLU A 154 -13.49 -12.87 -3.75
N LYS A 155 -12.45 -12.17 -4.23
CA LYS A 155 -11.59 -12.63 -5.34
C LYS A 155 -10.92 -13.96 -5.00
N MET A 156 -10.33 -14.06 -3.82
CA MET A 156 -9.65 -15.25 -3.32
C MET A 156 -10.63 -16.42 -3.13
N ARG A 157 -11.80 -16.16 -2.54
CA ARG A 157 -12.84 -17.18 -2.34
C ARG A 157 -13.37 -17.72 -3.67
N ARG A 158 -13.67 -16.84 -4.61
CA ARG A 158 -14.10 -17.22 -5.97
C ARG A 158 -13.03 -18.06 -6.66
N ALA A 159 -11.76 -17.71 -6.52
CA ALA A 159 -10.66 -18.47 -7.11
C ALA A 159 -10.59 -19.92 -6.58
N GLY A 160 -10.71 -20.11 -5.26
CA GLY A 160 -10.77 -21.44 -4.65
C GLY A 160 -11.98 -22.25 -5.12
N ALA A 161 -13.15 -21.60 -5.22
CA ALA A 161 -14.38 -22.25 -5.65
C ALA A 161 -14.36 -22.67 -7.13
N ILE A 162 -13.83 -21.82 -8.02
CA ILE A 162 -13.62 -22.16 -9.44
C ILE A 162 -12.66 -23.34 -9.56
N ALA A 163 -11.52 -23.29 -8.88
CA ALA A 163 -10.54 -24.38 -8.91
C ALA A 163 -11.14 -25.72 -8.46
N ARG A 164 -11.92 -25.72 -7.37
CA ARG A 164 -12.64 -26.89 -6.87
C ARG A 164 -13.58 -27.49 -7.91
N GLU A 165 -14.42 -26.68 -8.55
CA GLU A 165 -15.36 -27.18 -9.56
C GLU A 165 -14.66 -27.64 -10.85
N THR A 166 -13.57 -26.99 -11.26
CA THR A 166 -12.74 -27.46 -12.38
C THR A 166 -12.11 -28.83 -12.09
N LEU A 167 -11.64 -29.06 -10.86
CA LEU A 167 -11.11 -30.37 -10.44
C LEU A 167 -12.20 -31.45 -10.44
N LYS A 168 -13.40 -31.13 -9.97
CA LYS A 168 -14.54 -32.05 -10.06
C LYS A 168 -14.91 -32.35 -11.52
N ALA A 169 -14.83 -31.36 -12.42
CA ALA A 169 -15.06 -31.57 -13.85
C ALA A 169 -14.00 -32.50 -14.46
N ALA A 170 -12.73 -32.32 -14.12
CA ALA A 170 -11.65 -33.22 -14.54
C ALA A 170 -11.87 -34.66 -14.02
N ALA A 171 -12.23 -34.81 -12.74
CA ALA A 171 -12.56 -36.12 -12.16
C ALA A 171 -13.80 -36.75 -12.81
N SER A 172 -14.83 -35.95 -13.12
CA SER A 172 -16.02 -36.40 -13.83
C SER A 172 -15.66 -36.93 -15.22
N ALA A 173 -14.83 -36.21 -15.97
CA ALA A 173 -14.34 -36.63 -17.28
C ALA A 173 -13.51 -37.93 -17.21
N ARG A 174 -12.67 -38.08 -16.17
CA ARG A 174 -11.83 -39.27 -15.96
C ARG A 174 -12.64 -40.51 -15.56
N THR A 175 -13.69 -40.35 -14.77
CA THR A 175 -14.41 -41.47 -14.13
C THR A 175 -15.75 -41.80 -14.78
N GLY A 176 -16.33 -40.86 -15.53
CA GLY A 176 -17.69 -40.96 -16.06
C GLY A 176 -18.80 -40.69 -15.01
N VAL A 177 -18.45 -40.38 -13.76
CA VAL A 177 -19.41 -40.03 -12.70
C VAL A 177 -19.94 -38.62 -12.94
N SER A 178 -21.25 -38.40 -12.70
CA SER A 178 -21.87 -37.09 -12.86
C SER A 178 -21.27 -36.06 -11.90
N LEU A 179 -21.03 -34.83 -12.37
CA LEU A 179 -20.52 -33.72 -11.57
C LEU A 179 -21.36 -33.45 -10.30
N ALA A 180 -22.68 -33.69 -10.38
CA ALA A 180 -23.62 -33.50 -9.27
C ALA A 180 -23.45 -34.53 -8.14
N GLU A 181 -22.85 -35.68 -8.44
CA GLU A 181 -22.62 -36.77 -7.48
C GLU A 181 -21.22 -36.69 -6.85
N LEU A 182 -20.33 -35.87 -7.41
CA LEU A 182 -18.99 -35.65 -6.89
C LEU A 182 -19.00 -34.62 -5.75
N THR A 183 -18.29 -34.94 -4.67
CA THR A 183 -18.04 -34.02 -3.55
C THR A 183 -16.55 -33.77 -3.39
N THR A 184 -16.17 -32.92 -2.45
CA THR A 184 -14.76 -32.65 -2.12
C THR A 184 -14.55 -32.73 -0.64
N GLN A 185 -13.31 -33.05 -0.26
CA GLN A 185 -12.89 -33.02 1.13
C GLN A 185 -11.36 -33.10 1.19
N ALA A 186 -10.72 -32.24 1.98
CA ALA A 186 -9.30 -32.32 2.32
C ALA A 186 -8.37 -32.53 1.10
N GLY A 187 -8.55 -31.71 0.06
CA GLY A 187 -7.69 -31.75 -1.14
C GLY A 187 -7.94 -32.92 -2.10
N ALA A 188 -9.10 -33.56 -2.04
CA ALA A 188 -9.48 -34.62 -2.95
C ALA A 188 -10.92 -34.45 -3.46
N VAL A 189 -11.17 -34.94 -4.68
CA VAL A 189 -12.52 -35.22 -5.17
C VAL A 189 -12.96 -36.57 -4.63
N VAL A 190 -14.16 -36.64 -4.04
CA VAL A 190 -14.73 -37.85 -3.44
C VAL A 190 -15.89 -38.34 -4.30
N LEU A 191 -15.80 -39.59 -4.74
CA LEU A 191 -16.80 -40.27 -5.54
C LEU A 191 -17.94 -40.81 -4.65
N PRO A 192 -19.11 -41.15 -5.24
CA PRO A 192 -20.27 -41.69 -4.50
C PRO A 192 -19.99 -42.99 -3.75
N ASP A 193 -19.03 -43.79 -4.23
CA ASP A 193 -18.59 -45.03 -3.60
C ASP A 193 -17.60 -44.82 -2.44
N GLY A 194 -17.23 -43.56 -2.17
CA GLY A 194 -16.27 -43.16 -1.14
C GLY A 194 -14.80 -43.18 -1.59
N SER A 195 -14.51 -43.59 -2.82
CA SER A 195 -13.15 -43.48 -3.37
C SER A 195 -12.76 -42.01 -3.55
N ARG A 196 -11.45 -41.76 -3.48
CA ARG A 196 -10.87 -40.41 -3.47
C ARG A 196 -9.85 -40.28 -4.58
N ILE A 197 -9.86 -39.14 -5.25
CA ILE A 197 -8.82 -38.75 -6.21
C ILE A 197 -8.22 -37.44 -5.73
N ASP A 198 -6.94 -37.47 -5.37
CA ASP A 198 -6.24 -36.30 -4.88
C ASP A 198 -6.15 -35.24 -5.98
N TYR A 199 -6.19 -33.95 -5.60
CA TYR A 199 -6.14 -32.86 -6.58
C TYR A 199 -4.84 -32.86 -7.39
N THR A 200 -3.73 -33.28 -6.78
CA THR A 200 -2.43 -33.42 -7.45
C THR A 200 -2.48 -34.46 -8.58
N ASP A 201 -3.28 -35.51 -8.43
CA ASP A 201 -3.45 -36.57 -9.44
C ASP A 201 -4.37 -36.15 -10.58
N LEU A 202 -5.13 -35.06 -10.40
CA LEU A 202 -6.02 -34.46 -11.40
C LEU A 202 -5.38 -33.26 -12.11
N ALA A 203 -4.18 -32.82 -11.70
CA ALA A 203 -3.59 -31.56 -12.17
C ALA A 203 -3.47 -31.51 -13.69
N ALA A 204 -2.85 -32.51 -14.32
CA ALA A 204 -2.67 -32.54 -15.78
C ALA A 204 -4.00 -32.52 -16.56
N GLU A 205 -5.03 -33.17 -16.03
CA GLU A 205 -6.37 -33.22 -16.65
C GLU A 205 -7.11 -31.89 -16.44
N ALA A 206 -7.02 -31.32 -15.24
CA ALA A 206 -7.61 -30.04 -14.90
C ALA A 206 -6.96 -28.87 -15.66
N ALA A 207 -5.67 -28.96 -16.00
CA ALA A 207 -4.95 -27.95 -16.78
C ALA A 207 -5.52 -27.73 -18.19
N VAL A 208 -6.16 -28.76 -18.77
CA VAL A 208 -6.78 -28.71 -20.10
C VAL A 208 -8.31 -28.74 -20.04
N THR A 209 -8.89 -28.75 -18.83
CA THR A 209 -10.33 -28.68 -18.61
C THR A 209 -10.77 -27.22 -18.66
N ASP A 210 -11.88 -26.95 -19.36
CA ASP A 210 -12.47 -25.61 -19.35
C ASP A 210 -12.77 -25.16 -17.92
N LEU A 211 -12.39 -23.92 -17.60
CA LEU A 211 -12.64 -23.39 -16.25
C LEU A 211 -14.13 -23.37 -15.97
N ALA A 212 -14.51 -23.93 -14.81
CA ALA A 212 -15.88 -23.91 -14.35
C ALA A 212 -16.37 -22.47 -14.11
N GLU A 213 -17.67 -22.24 -14.31
CA GLU A 213 -18.30 -21.01 -13.85
C GLU A 213 -18.16 -20.88 -12.33
N ALA A 214 -17.99 -19.64 -11.84
CA ALA A 214 -17.86 -19.39 -10.42
C ALA A 214 -19.14 -19.81 -9.67
N PRO A 215 -19.09 -20.84 -8.79
CA PRO A 215 -20.27 -21.27 -8.07
C PRO A 215 -20.62 -20.25 -6.97
N ALA A 216 -21.76 -20.47 -6.30
CA ALA A 216 -22.06 -19.77 -5.05
C ALA A 216 -20.96 -20.07 -4.01
N LEU A 217 -20.48 -19.02 -3.34
CA LEU A 217 -19.48 -19.15 -2.27
C LEU A 217 -20.09 -19.85 -1.04
N ARG A 218 -19.27 -20.58 -0.29
CA ARG A 218 -19.72 -21.26 0.94
C ARG A 218 -20.34 -20.27 1.93
N PRO A 219 -21.54 -20.52 2.47
CA PRO A 219 -22.10 -19.63 3.49
C PRO A 219 -21.28 -19.70 4.77
N ARG A 220 -21.33 -18.65 5.60
CA ARG A 220 -20.60 -18.59 6.88
C ARG A 220 -20.89 -19.79 7.80
N SER A 221 -22.10 -20.33 7.75
CA SER A 221 -22.49 -21.53 8.51
C SER A 221 -21.76 -22.80 8.09
N ALA A 222 -21.17 -22.83 6.89
CA ALA A 222 -20.40 -23.95 6.36
C ALA A 222 -18.89 -23.76 6.52
N TRP A 223 -18.43 -22.64 7.09
CA TRP A 223 -17.00 -22.36 7.21
C TRP A 223 -16.30 -23.29 8.19
N ARG A 224 -15.20 -23.89 7.74
CA ARG A 224 -14.36 -24.81 8.52
C ARG A 224 -13.15 -24.08 9.10
N ILE A 225 -12.53 -23.20 8.32
CA ILE A 225 -11.32 -22.43 8.61
C ILE A 225 -11.68 -20.98 8.95
N LEU A 226 -12.51 -20.33 8.12
CA LEU A 226 -12.83 -18.91 8.27
C LEU A 226 -13.65 -18.62 9.53
N GLY A 227 -13.37 -17.47 10.16
CA GLY A 227 -14.02 -17.05 11.40
C GLY A 227 -13.50 -17.76 12.66
N LYS A 228 -12.46 -18.59 12.55
CA LYS A 228 -11.76 -19.24 13.66
C LYS A 228 -10.33 -18.74 13.75
N SER A 229 -9.74 -18.84 14.94
CA SER A 229 -8.31 -18.57 15.12
C SER A 229 -7.49 -19.64 14.40
N GLN A 230 -6.45 -19.20 13.69
CA GLN A 230 -5.54 -20.06 12.93
C GLN A 230 -4.11 -19.72 13.32
N ASP A 231 -3.24 -20.73 13.32
CA ASP A 231 -1.81 -20.48 13.35
C ASP A 231 -1.37 -19.88 12.02
N ARG A 232 -0.46 -18.92 12.10
CA ARG A 232 0.09 -18.31 10.89
C ARG A 232 1.12 -19.23 10.25
N LEU A 233 0.96 -19.44 8.94
CA LEU A 233 1.80 -20.32 8.14
C LEU A 233 3.26 -19.84 8.04
N ASP A 234 3.52 -18.57 8.32
CA ASP A 234 4.86 -17.97 8.25
C ASP A 234 5.59 -17.91 9.61
N VAL A 235 4.97 -18.36 10.71
CA VAL A 235 5.56 -18.24 12.07
C VAL A 235 6.78 -19.13 12.25
N VAL A 236 6.74 -20.37 11.77
CA VAL A 236 7.88 -21.30 11.91
C VAL A 236 9.10 -20.74 11.19
N ASP A 237 8.93 -20.28 9.94
CA ASP A 237 10.04 -19.75 9.16
C ASP A 237 10.62 -18.47 9.78
N LYS A 238 9.76 -17.57 10.26
CA LYS A 238 10.20 -16.34 10.96
C LYS A 238 10.92 -16.64 12.27
N SER A 239 10.44 -17.60 13.05
CA SER A 239 10.98 -17.91 14.39
C SER A 239 12.26 -18.73 14.35
N THR A 240 12.51 -19.45 13.24
CA THR A 240 13.69 -20.31 13.06
C THR A 240 14.77 -19.69 12.17
N GLY A 241 14.54 -18.48 11.64
CA GLY A 241 15.47 -17.82 10.72
C GLY A 241 15.50 -18.40 9.31
N ARG A 242 14.44 -19.13 8.91
CA ARG A 242 14.28 -19.68 7.54
C ARG A 242 13.54 -18.73 6.60
N ALA A 243 12.83 -17.73 7.15
CA ALA A 243 12.17 -16.69 6.38
C ALA A 243 13.20 -15.92 5.54
N ILE A 244 12.95 -15.79 4.23
CA ILE A 244 13.86 -15.13 3.29
C ILE A 244 13.42 -13.69 3.04
N TYR A 245 14.27 -12.75 3.45
CA TYR A 245 14.18 -11.34 3.13
C TYR A 245 15.13 -11.00 1.98
N ALA A 246 15.03 -9.80 1.41
CA ALA A 246 15.90 -9.40 0.29
C ALA A 246 17.38 -9.39 0.71
N SER A 247 17.65 -9.05 1.98
CA SER A 247 19.00 -9.09 2.58
C SER A 247 19.59 -10.51 2.74
N ASP A 248 18.77 -11.56 2.66
CA ASP A 248 19.21 -12.95 2.78
C ASP A 248 19.54 -13.60 1.42
N ILE A 249 19.19 -12.94 0.32
CA ILE A 249 19.47 -13.47 -1.02
C ILE A 249 20.97 -13.66 -1.20
N ARG A 250 21.37 -14.85 -1.65
CA ARG A 250 22.75 -15.21 -1.96
C ARG A 250 22.78 -15.84 -3.35
N LEU A 251 23.52 -15.22 -4.26
CA LEU A 251 23.73 -15.71 -5.62
C LEU A 251 25.21 -16.08 -5.83
N PRO A 252 25.53 -17.03 -6.72
CA PRO A 252 26.91 -17.34 -7.07
C PRO A 252 27.65 -16.09 -7.56
N GLY A 253 28.86 -15.84 -7.01
CA GLY A 253 29.69 -14.69 -7.40
C GLY A 253 29.19 -13.31 -6.95
N MET A 254 28.17 -13.26 -6.08
CA MET A 254 27.53 -12.02 -5.66
C MET A 254 28.46 -11.05 -4.93
N ARG A 255 28.32 -9.76 -5.23
CA ARG A 255 28.96 -8.63 -4.53
C ARG A 255 27.94 -7.85 -3.71
N PHE A 256 28.45 -6.97 -2.85
CA PHE A 256 27.64 -6.25 -1.88
C PHE A 256 27.81 -4.75 -2.10
N GLY A 257 26.68 -4.06 -2.27
CA GLY A 257 26.61 -2.62 -2.47
C GLY A 257 26.20 -1.90 -1.20
N ALA A 258 26.85 -0.79 -0.87
CA ALA A 258 26.42 0.17 0.13
C ALA A 258 26.20 1.54 -0.53
N LEU A 259 25.23 2.32 -0.04
CA LEU A 259 24.84 3.62 -0.58
C LEU A 259 25.32 4.78 0.30
N ARG A 260 25.77 5.88 -0.31
CA ARG A 260 25.91 7.21 0.29
C ARG A 260 25.10 8.23 -0.49
N ARG A 261 24.28 9.02 0.19
CA ARG A 261 23.59 10.18 -0.40
C ARG A 261 23.98 11.49 0.29
N SER A 262 23.59 12.59 -0.35
CA SER A 262 23.81 13.93 0.18
C SER A 262 23.35 14.02 1.64
N PRO A 263 24.16 14.62 2.54
CA PRO A 263 23.74 14.91 3.91
C PRO A 263 22.64 15.99 3.94
N HIS A 264 22.48 16.76 2.86
CA HIS A 264 21.36 17.65 2.65
C HIS A 264 20.29 16.91 1.83
N LEU A 265 19.25 16.39 2.50
CA LEU A 265 18.17 15.61 1.89
C LEU A 265 17.60 16.27 0.63
N GLY A 266 17.56 15.59 -0.51
CA GLY A 266 17.09 16.18 -1.78
C GLY A 266 18.11 17.12 -2.46
N GLY A 267 19.31 17.27 -1.90
CA GLY A 267 20.46 17.83 -2.59
C GLY A 267 21.03 16.86 -3.62
N THR A 268 21.83 17.38 -4.55
CA THR A 268 22.41 16.62 -5.66
C THR A 268 23.93 16.45 -5.49
N LEU A 269 24.51 15.55 -6.29
CA LEU A 269 25.95 15.34 -6.39
C LEU A 269 26.49 16.14 -7.58
N ALA A 270 27.41 17.07 -7.35
CA ALA A 270 28.13 17.74 -8.44
C ALA A 270 29.27 16.86 -8.97
N GLY A 271 29.92 16.09 -8.07
CA GLY A 271 30.97 15.13 -8.41
C GLY A 271 31.52 14.46 -7.16
N PHE A 272 32.40 13.48 -7.36
CA PHE A 272 33.09 12.78 -6.28
C PHE A 272 34.48 12.32 -6.73
N ASP A 273 35.39 12.12 -5.78
CA ASP A 273 36.68 11.46 -5.98
C ASP A 273 36.70 10.17 -5.17
N ALA A 274 36.79 9.05 -5.88
CA ALA A 274 36.81 7.70 -5.32
C ALA A 274 38.19 7.02 -5.40
N SER A 275 39.25 7.76 -5.71
CA SER A 275 40.59 7.19 -5.92
C SER A 275 41.08 6.36 -4.73
N ASP A 276 40.92 6.88 -3.52
CA ASP A 276 41.32 6.19 -2.28
C ASP A 276 40.45 4.95 -2.03
N ALA A 277 39.14 5.06 -2.26
CA ALA A 277 38.19 3.96 -2.11
C ALA A 277 38.49 2.81 -3.08
N LEU A 278 38.81 3.11 -4.34
CA LEU A 278 39.15 2.12 -5.36
C LEU A 278 40.49 1.41 -5.10
N ALA A 279 41.39 2.02 -4.33
CA ALA A 279 42.65 1.41 -3.91
C ALA A 279 42.47 0.39 -2.76
N MET A 280 41.30 0.35 -2.11
CA MET A 280 41.07 -0.52 -0.95
C MET A 280 40.89 -2.00 -1.36
N PRO A 281 41.54 -2.96 -0.65
CA PRO A 281 41.42 -4.38 -0.97
C PRO A 281 39.99 -4.91 -0.86
N GLY A 282 39.46 -5.44 -1.97
CA GLY A 282 38.13 -6.05 -2.04
C GLY A 282 37.01 -5.09 -2.45
N VAL A 283 37.34 -3.86 -2.81
CA VAL A 283 36.44 -2.94 -3.52
C VAL A 283 36.51 -3.25 -5.01
N ASP A 284 35.35 -3.47 -5.62
CA ASP A 284 35.23 -3.79 -7.04
C ASP A 284 34.87 -2.54 -7.86
N ALA A 285 34.03 -1.65 -7.32
CA ALA A 285 33.62 -0.42 -8.00
C ALA A 285 33.11 0.66 -7.03
N VAL A 286 33.12 1.91 -7.50
CA VAL A 286 32.41 3.04 -6.88
C VAL A 286 31.63 3.75 -7.99
N LEU A 287 30.30 3.73 -7.87
CA LEU A 287 29.36 4.01 -8.95
C LEU A 287 28.53 5.24 -8.64
N ASP A 288 28.38 6.14 -9.61
CA ASP A 288 27.33 7.15 -9.58
C ASP A 288 25.99 6.49 -9.90
N VAL A 289 24.99 6.72 -9.05
CA VAL A 289 23.62 6.20 -9.25
C VAL A 289 22.59 7.33 -9.41
N GLY A 290 23.06 8.54 -9.70
CA GLY A 290 22.29 9.76 -9.99
C GLY A 290 21.77 10.48 -8.75
N VAL A 291 21.48 9.74 -7.67
CA VAL A 291 20.98 10.28 -6.39
C VAL A 291 22.01 10.17 -5.26
N GLY A 292 23.21 9.70 -5.58
CA GLY A 292 24.29 9.40 -4.64
C GLY A 292 25.31 8.46 -5.25
N VAL A 293 26.15 7.87 -4.40
CA VAL A 293 27.24 6.98 -4.79
C VAL A 293 27.05 5.62 -4.13
N VAL A 294 27.26 4.54 -4.91
CA VAL A 294 27.28 3.17 -4.40
C VAL A 294 28.68 2.60 -4.51
N ALA A 295 29.25 2.14 -3.39
CA ALA A 295 30.45 1.31 -3.42
C ALA A 295 30.04 -0.17 -3.49
N VAL A 296 30.67 -0.94 -4.37
CA VAL A 296 30.47 -2.38 -4.53
C VAL A 296 31.74 -3.11 -4.12
N ALA A 297 31.61 -4.11 -3.25
CA ALA A 297 32.73 -4.84 -2.68
C ALA A 297 32.41 -6.32 -2.41
N ARG A 298 33.41 -7.08 -1.95
CA ARG A 298 33.26 -8.49 -1.54
C ARG A 298 32.29 -8.73 -0.37
N ASP A 299 32.04 -7.72 0.46
CA ASP A 299 31.16 -7.76 1.62
C ASP A 299 30.64 -6.34 1.96
N THR A 300 29.49 -6.27 2.65
CA THR A 300 28.81 -5.00 2.96
C THR A 300 29.68 -4.07 3.81
N TRP A 301 30.47 -4.63 4.74
CA TRP A 301 31.35 -3.83 5.59
C TRP A 301 32.42 -3.11 4.76
N THR A 302 33.07 -3.83 3.85
CA THR A 302 34.10 -3.29 2.95
C THR A 302 33.50 -2.20 2.05
N ALA A 303 32.28 -2.40 1.52
CA ALA A 303 31.57 -1.37 0.76
C ALA A 303 31.31 -0.10 1.59
N MET A 304 30.88 -0.24 2.85
CA MET A 304 30.68 0.90 3.74
C MET A 304 31.98 1.64 4.06
N ARG A 305 33.08 0.90 4.30
CA ARG A 305 34.40 1.50 4.53
C ARG A 305 34.91 2.24 3.28
N ALA A 306 34.63 1.72 2.10
CA ALA A 306 34.98 2.38 0.84
C ALA A 306 34.27 3.73 0.67
N LEU A 307 32.97 3.81 1.01
CA LEU A 307 32.23 5.08 0.97
C LEU A 307 32.80 6.14 1.93
N ASP A 308 33.36 5.74 3.06
CA ASP A 308 34.00 6.68 3.99
C ASP A 308 35.31 7.26 3.45
N ALA A 309 35.92 6.62 2.44
CA ALA A 309 37.13 7.08 1.76
C ALA A 309 36.84 7.91 0.49
N VAL A 310 35.57 8.10 0.12
CA VAL A 310 35.19 8.92 -1.03
C VAL A 310 35.08 10.39 -0.60
N THR A 311 35.65 11.29 -1.40
CA THR A 311 35.42 12.73 -1.26
C THR A 311 34.24 13.13 -2.12
N TYR A 312 33.29 13.89 -1.57
CA TYR A 312 32.05 14.26 -2.24
C TYR A 312 31.90 15.77 -2.39
N ASP A 313 31.39 16.21 -3.55
CA ASP A 313 30.95 17.57 -3.79
C ASP A 313 29.42 17.62 -3.85
N TRP A 314 28.80 17.96 -2.72
CA TRP A 314 27.35 17.99 -2.55
C TRP A 314 26.79 19.39 -2.78
N VAL A 315 25.68 19.47 -3.51
CA VAL A 315 24.91 20.70 -3.68
C VAL A 315 23.70 20.68 -2.73
N PRO A 316 23.53 21.68 -1.85
CA PRO A 316 22.40 21.74 -0.94
C PRO A 316 21.09 22.06 -1.70
N PRO A 317 19.93 21.62 -1.16
CA PRO A 317 18.61 21.91 -1.73
C PRO A 317 18.18 23.36 -1.46
N ALA A 318 17.12 23.80 -2.14
CA ALA A 318 16.61 25.18 -2.07
C ALA A 318 15.70 25.47 -0.86
N TYR A 319 15.34 24.46 -0.05
CA TYR A 319 14.46 24.63 1.11
C TYR A 319 15.25 25.05 2.37
N PRO A 320 14.60 25.55 3.43
CA PRO A 320 15.27 26.02 4.64
C PRO A 320 16.15 24.95 5.33
N ALA A 321 17.31 25.32 5.87
CA ALA A 321 18.27 24.33 6.36
C ALA A 321 17.91 23.65 7.71
N ASN A 322 16.89 24.11 8.43
CA ASN A 322 16.57 23.64 9.79
C ASN A 322 15.06 23.52 10.05
N THR A 323 14.70 22.75 11.09
CA THR A 323 13.30 22.47 11.44
C THR A 323 12.47 23.72 11.72
N ALA A 324 13.04 24.78 12.29
CA ALA A 324 12.31 26.02 12.54
C ALA A 324 11.88 26.68 11.22
N GLY A 325 12.79 26.81 10.25
CA GLY A 325 12.48 27.33 8.92
C GLY A 325 11.44 26.48 8.16
N HIS A 326 11.41 25.16 8.39
CA HIS A 326 10.38 24.30 7.83
C HIS A 326 8.99 24.61 8.41
N PHE A 327 8.88 24.78 9.74
CA PHE A 327 7.61 25.16 10.36
C PHE A 327 7.17 26.57 10.00
N GLU A 328 8.10 27.50 9.77
CA GLU A 328 7.79 28.83 9.22
C GLU A 328 7.21 28.72 7.81
N ALA A 329 7.80 27.89 6.94
CA ALA A 329 7.28 27.64 5.60
C ALA A 329 5.89 26.98 5.62
N ILE A 330 5.65 26.04 6.54
CA ILE A 330 4.32 25.43 6.73
C ILE A 330 3.31 26.46 7.24
N ALA A 331 3.68 27.28 8.22
CA ALA A 331 2.80 28.32 8.76
C ALA A 331 2.44 29.39 7.70
N ALA A 332 3.36 29.70 6.78
CA ALA A 332 3.14 30.62 5.68
C ALA A 332 2.17 30.07 4.61
N ALA A 333 2.00 28.75 4.54
CA ALA A 333 1.11 28.12 3.55
C ALA A 333 -0.38 28.28 3.86
N PHE A 334 -0.75 28.76 5.06
CA PHE A 334 -2.14 29.14 5.37
C PHE A 334 -2.54 30.45 4.66
N ASN A 335 -2.62 30.41 3.34
CA ASN A 335 -3.06 31.51 2.50
C ASN A 335 -3.91 30.98 1.33
N PRO A 336 -4.82 31.78 0.76
CA PRO A 336 -5.74 31.32 -0.27
C PRO A 336 -5.09 30.72 -1.53
N ASP A 337 -3.90 31.19 -1.91
CA ASP A 337 -3.21 30.74 -3.12
C ASP A 337 -2.58 29.34 -2.96
N GLN A 338 -2.33 28.93 -1.72
CA GLN A 338 -1.78 27.61 -1.37
C GLN A 338 -2.86 26.61 -0.93
N ARG A 339 -4.14 27.01 -0.97
CA ARG A 339 -5.25 26.11 -0.62
C ARG A 339 -5.41 25.05 -1.69
N ASP A 340 -5.26 23.81 -1.28
CA ASP A 340 -5.37 22.67 -2.15
C ASP A 340 -6.79 22.10 -2.20
N SER A 341 -7.42 22.03 -1.02
CA SER A 341 -8.72 21.40 -0.89
C SER A 341 -9.62 22.12 0.10
N ARG A 342 -10.92 21.93 -0.09
CA ARG A 342 -11.93 22.09 0.95
C ARG A 342 -12.81 20.84 0.92
N GLN A 343 -12.38 19.81 1.65
CA GLN A 343 -13.01 18.48 1.59
C GLN A 343 -14.36 18.41 2.33
N ARG A 344 -14.62 19.33 3.25
CA ARG A 344 -15.92 19.48 3.92
C ARG A 344 -16.25 20.96 4.11
N ASP A 345 -17.51 21.34 3.90
CA ASP A 345 -18.03 22.72 4.00
C ASP A 345 -19.52 22.71 4.31
N ASP A 346 -19.88 22.14 5.46
CA ASP A 346 -21.25 22.00 5.91
C ASP A 346 -21.72 23.28 6.62
N GLY A 347 -22.96 23.69 6.35
CA GLY A 347 -23.60 24.82 7.04
C GLY A 347 -22.93 26.17 6.74
N ASN A 348 -22.89 27.05 7.75
CA ASN A 348 -22.22 28.34 7.65
C ASN A 348 -21.40 28.61 8.91
N VAL A 349 -20.14 28.18 8.86
CA VAL A 349 -19.16 28.32 9.94
C VAL A 349 -18.96 29.79 10.34
N GLU A 350 -18.85 30.72 9.38
CA GLU A 350 -18.59 32.13 9.72
C GLU A 350 -19.76 32.76 10.48
N THR A 351 -21.00 32.44 10.09
CA THR A 351 -22.18 32.91 10.82
C THR A 351 -22.27 32.29 12.20
N ALA A 352 -21.92 31.01 12.36
CA ALA A 352 -22.00 30.34 13.65
C ALA A 352 -20.91 30.79 14.63
N LEU A 353 -19.74 31.22 14.14
CA LEU A 353 -18.67 31.79 14.97
C LEU A 353 -18.90 33.28 15.28
N ALA A 354 -19.69 34.00 14.47
CA ALA A 354 -19.93 35.43 14.65
C ALA A 354 -20.65 35.72 15.98
N GLY A 355 -19.98 36.47 16.86
CA GLY A 355 -20.52 36.85 18.17
C GLY A 355 -20.48 35.75 19.23
N ALA A 356 -19.95 34.56 18.90
CA ALA A 356 -19.76 33.46 19.83
C ALA A 356 -18.39 33.56 20.54
N THR A 357 -18.20 32.79 21.62
CA THR A 357 -16.88 32.62 22.23
C THR A 357 -16.09 31.60 21.43
N VAL A 358 -15.10 32.07 20.67
CA VAL A 358 -14.31 31.22 19.78
C VAL A 358 -13.14 30.59 20.53
N ILE A 359 -13.07 29.26 20.47
CA ILE A 359 -11.96 28.44 20.95
C ILE A 359 -11.00 28.24 19.78
N GLN A 360 -9.70 28.44 20.01
CA GLN A 360 -8.67 28.29 18.99
C GLN A 360 -7.54 27.41 19.50
N ALA A 361 -7.04 26.55 18.61
CA ALA A 361 -5.89 25.70 18.88
C ALA A 361 -4.99 25.60 17.65
N GLU A 362 -3.67 25.48 17.88
CA GLU A 362 -2.70 25.11 16.85
C GLU A 362 -1.92 23.88 17.33
N TYR A 363 -1.94 22.83 16.52
CA TYR A 363 -1.19 21.60 16.77
C TYR A 363 -0.10 21.43 15.72
N ARG A 364 1.00 20.78 16.10
CA ARG A 364 2.12 20.51 15.21
C ARG A 364 2.55 19.05 15.32
N ALA A 365 2.90 18.46 14.18
CA ALA A 365 3.51 17.14 14.11
C ALA A 365 4.89 17.27 13.46
N PRO A 366 5.94 16.61 14.00
CA PRO A 366 7.28 16.63 13.39
C PRO A 366 7.36 15.69 12.19
N TYR A 367 8.50 15.70 11.50
CA TYR A 367 8.84 14.62 10.58
C TYR A 367 9.04 13.30 11.34
N LEU A 368 8.61 12.16 10.78
CA LEU A 368 8.89 10.83 11.34
C LEU A 368 9.48 9.90 10.28
N ALA A 369 10.55 9.20 10.66
CA ALA A 369 11.11 8.12 9.86
C ALA A 369 10.29 6.84 10.05
N HIS A 370 10.30 5.96 9.05
CA HIS A 370 9.65 4.65 9.13
C HIS A 370 10.37 3.69 10.07
N ALA A 371 11.70 3.85 10.19
CA ALA A 371 12.57 3.05 11.05
C ALA A 371 12.31 1.53 10.93
N THR A 372 12.29 1.00 9.71
CA THR A 372 12.11 -0.43 9.46
C THR A 372 13.24 -1.24 10.10
N MET A 373 12.95 -2.45 10.59
CA MET A 373 13.97 -3.31 11.19
C MET A 373 14.97 -3.81 10.15
N GLU A 374 14.50 -4.18 8.97
CA GLU A 374 15.36 -4.40 7.80
C GLU A 374 15.57 -3.05 7.08
N PRO A 375 16.81 -2.58 6.91
CA PRO A 375 17.10 -1.44 6.03
C PRO A 375 16.66 -1.71 4.60
N MET A 376 16.51 -0.67 3.78
CA MET A 376 16.22 -0.90 2.36
C MET A 376 17.30 -1.77 1.70
N SER A 377 16.83 -2.77 0.96
CA SER A 377 17.62 -3.86 0.43
C SER A 377 17.01 -4.36 -0.88
N ALA A 378 17.87 -4.65 -1.86
CA ALA A 378 17.49 -5.32 -3.09
C ALA A 378 18.70 -6.04 -3.70
N ALA A 379 18.54 -7.31 -4.05
CA ALA A 379 19.50 -8.01 -4.90
C ALA A 379 19.12 -7.80 -6.36
N ALA A 380 20.09 -7.53 -7.22
CA ALA A 380 19.86 -7.32 -8.64
C ALA A 380 20.93 -8.00 -9.50
N LEU A 381 20.50 -8.54 -10.65
CA LEU A 381 21.38 -9.14 -11.66
C LEU A 381 20.92 -8.70 -13.05
N MET A 382 21.79 -8.00 -13.77
CA MET A 382 21.61 -7.68 -15.18
C MET A 382 22.45 -8.63 -16.02
N GLN A 383 21.83 -9.42 -16.90
CA GLN A 383 22.55 -10.34 -17.77
C GLN A 383 21.75 -10.63 -19.05
N HIS A 384 22.43 -10.71 -20.19
CA HIS A 384 21.83 -11.05 -21.48
C HIS A 384 20.64 -10.15 -21.87
N GLY A 385 20.69 -8.87 -21.51
CA GLY A 385 19.60 -7.92 -21.78
C GLY A 385 18.38 -8.05 -20.87
N ALA A 386 18.43 -8.89 -19.82
CA ALA A 386 17.36 -9.06 -18.85
C ALA A 386 17.83 -8.68 -17.43
N LEU A 387 16.91 -8.09 -16.66
CA LEU A 387 17.13 -7.66 -15.29
C LEU A 387 16.28 -8.49 -14.32
N GLN A 388 16.92 -9.11 -13.33
CA GLN A 388 16.24 -9.79 -12.24
C GLN A 388 16.49 -9.02 -10.94
N ILE A 389 15.42 -8.75 -10.17
CA ILE A 389 15.50 -8.09 -8.87
C ILE A 389 14.73 -8.89 -7.83
N TRP A 390 15.36 -9.12 -6.68
CA TRP A 390 14.72 -9.64 -5.46
C TRP A 390 14.59 -8.51 -4.44
N ALA A 391 13.36 -8.17 -4.07
CA ALA A 391 13.07 -7.04 -3.21
C ALA A 391 11.81 -7.26 -2.37
N GLY A 392 11.84 -6.85 -1.10
CA GLY A 392 10.63 -6.70 -0.30
C GLY A 392 9.94 -5.39 -0.71
N THR A 393 8.89 -5.46 -1.53
CA THR A 393 8.15 -4.29 -2.04
C THR A 393 6.66 -4.40 -1.77
N GLN A 394 6.01 -3.27 -1.52
CA GLN A 394 4.55 -3.17 -1.42
C GLN A 394 3.87 -3.08 -2.79
N GLY A 395 4.62 -2.78 -3.86
CA GLY A 395 4.08 -2.52 -5.20
C GLY A 395 4.91 -3.17 -6.30
N PRO A 396 4.85 -4.49 -6.51
CA PRO A 396 5.69 -5.21 -7.48
C PRO A 396 5.53 -4.75 -8.94
N THR A 397 4.34 -4.33 -9.37
CA THR A 397 4.14 -3.80 -10.73
C THR A 397 4.81 -2.43 -10.91
N VAL A 398 4.72 -1.58 -9.90
CA VAL A 398 5.44 -0.29 -9.86
C VAL A 398 6.94 -0.53 -9.81
N ALA A 399 7.41 -1.45 -8.98
CA ALA A 399 8.82 -1.82 -8.88
C ALA A 399 9.38 -2.31 -10.23
N ARG A 400 8.63 -3.12 -10.98
CA ARG A 400 9.04 -3.60 -12.31
C ARG A 400 9.20 -2.45 -13.30
N ARG A 401 8.20 -1.56 -13.36
CA ARG A 401 8.23 -0.37 -14.23
C ARG A 401 9.42 0.53 -13.90
N GLU A 402 9.60 0.86 -12.62
CA GLU A 402 10.67 1.75 -12.18
C GLU A 402 12.06 1.14 -12.37
N ALA A 403 12.20 -0.17 -12.21
CA ALA A 403 13.42 -0.89 -12.54
C ALA A 403 13.71 -0.87 -14.05
N ALA A 404 12.68 -1.09 -14.88
CA ALA A 404 12.80 -1.04 -16.34
C ALA A 404 13.25 0.34 -16.82
N LEU A 405 12.60 1.40 -16.33
CA LEU A 405 12.98 2.80 -16.61
C LEU A 405 14.41 3.10 -16.17
N ALA A 406 14.79 2.70 -14.95
CA ALA A 406 16.13 2.92 -14.42
C ALA A 406 17.22 2.14 -15.18
N ALA A 407 16.85 1.01 -15.79
CA ALA A 407 17.75 0.16 -16.57
C ALA A 407 17.77 0.47 -18.07
N GLY A 408 16.83 1.27 -18.57
CA GLY A 408 16.64 1.49 -20.01
C GLY A 408 16.12 0.23 -20.73
N LEU A 409 15.24 -0.53 -20.08
CA LEU A 409 14.66 -1.77 -20.61
C LEU A 409 13.14 -1.63 -20.77
N GLU A 410 12.56 -2.54 -21.56
CA GLU A 410 11.12 -2.80 -21.54
C GLU A 410 10.74 -3.59 -20.29
N GLU A 411 9.49 -3.47 -19.83
CA GLU A 411 9.03 -4.13 -18.59
C GLU A 411 9.10 -5.66 -18.64
N ASP A 412 8.93 -6.26 -19.82
CA ASP A 412 8.97 -7.73 -20.01
C ASP A 412 10.38 -8.31 -19.85
N ALA A 413 11.42 -7.49 -20.06
CA ALA A 413 12.81 -7.83 -19.77
C ALA A 413 13.15 -7.75 -18.28
N VAL A 414 12.21 -7.36 -17.42
CA VAL A 414 12.42 -7.20 -15.98
C VAL A 414 11.57 -8.19 -15.16
N THR A 415 12.25 -9.01 -14.36
CA THR A 415 11.59 -9.89 -13.37
C THR A 415 11.77 -9.34 -11.96
N ILE A 416 10.65 -9.17 -11.25
CA ILE A 416 10.64 -8.84 -9.82
C ILE A 416 10.20 -10.08 -9.02
N THR A 417 11.05 -10.54 -8.12
CA THR A 417 10.71 -11.52 -7.08
C THR A 417 10.47 -10.79 -5.77
N THR A 418 9.22 -10.82 -5.30
CA THR A 418 8.84 -10.18 -4.03
C THR A 418 9.20 -11.09 -2.87
N THR A 419 10.14 -10.68 -2.02
CA THR A 419 10.52 -11.40 -0.80
C THR A 419 9.65 -10.98 0.38
N LEU A 420 9.84 -11.57 1.57
CA LEU A 420 9.29 -11.01 2.80
C LEU A 420 9.90 -9.64 3.12
N LEU A 421 9.18 -8.85 3.93
CA LEU A 421 9.56 -7.49 4.31
C LEU A 421 9.89 -7.43 5.81
N GLY A 422 11.08 -6.97 6.20
CA GLY A 422 11.44 -6.72 7.60
C GLY A 422 10.90 -5.38 8.13
N GLY A 423 9.61 -5.14 7.92
CA GLY A 423 8.92 -3.88 8.17
C GLY A 423 8.86 -2.98 6.93
N ALA A 424 7.79 -2.17 6.84
CA ALA A 424 7.60 -1.24 5.74
C ALA A 424 7.01 0.09 6.22
N PHE A 425 5.86 0.08 6.88
CA PHE A 425 5.19 1.30 7.37
C PHE A 425 4.93 2.36 6.28
N GLY A 426 4.91 1.97 5.00
CA GLY A 426 4.86 2.87 3.83
C GLY A 426 6.21 3.04 3.10
N ARG A 427 7.35 2.77 3.76
CA ARG A 427 8.70 2.94 3.20
C ARG A 427 8.95 2.09 1.95
N ARG A 428 8.41 0.86 1.92
CA ARG A 428 8.56 -0.09 0.81
C ARG A 428 7.49 0.07 -0.26
N GLY A 429 6.68 1.12 -0.17
CA GLY A 429 5.90 1.66 -1.30
C GLY A 429 6.71 2.62 -2.16
N GLU A 430 7.84 3.13 -1.67
CA GLU A 430 8.79 3.90 -2.47
C GLU A 430 9.66 2.96 -3.30
N MET A 431 10.05 3.39 -4.51
CA MET A 431 10.84 2.56 -5.43
C MET A 431 12.30 3.00 -5.58
N ASP A 432 12.77 3.92 -4.72
CA ASP A 432 14.13 4.46 -4.76
C ASP A 432 15.20 3.36 -4.71
N PHE A 433 15.05 2.39 -3.79
CA PHE A 433 16.01 1.30 -3.61
C PHE A 433 16.00 0.29 -4.77
N VAL A 434 14.85 0.10 -5.42
CA VAL A 434 14.73 -0.73 -6.63
C VAL A 434 15.39 -0.04 -7.83
N GLN A 435 15.13 1.26 -8.02
CA GLN A 435 15.77 2.06 -9.06
C GLN A 435 17.29 2.09 -8.91
N ILE A 436 17.80 2.28 -7.68
CA ILE A 436 19.24 2.29 -7.42
C ILE A 436 19.84 0.90 -7.68
N ALA A 437 19.19 -0.18 -7.23
CA ALA A 437 19.67 -1.54 -7.50
C ALA A 437 19.71 -1.85 -9.01
N ALA A 438 18.73 -1.38 -9.78
CA ALA A 438 18.72 -1.49 -11.24
C ALA A 438 19.90 -0.73 -11.88
N ARG A 439 20.16 0.52 -11.48
CA ARG A 439 21.30 1.31 -11.97
C ARG A 439 22.64 0.68 -11.66
N VAL A 440 22.77 0.08 -10.47
CA VAL A 440 23.97 -0.68 -10.06
C VAL A 440 24.12 -1.92 -10.94
N ALA A 441 23.05 -2.69 -11.16
CA ALA A 441 23.09 -3.88 -11.99
C ALA A 441 23.48 -3.58 -13.44
N VAL A 442 22.98 -2.48 -14.02
CA VAL A 442 23.38 -2.02 -15.36
C VAL A 442 24.88 -1.74 -15.45
N GLN A 443 25.45 -1.13 -14.42
CA GLN A 443 26.89 -0.84 -14.36
C GLN A 443 27.74 -2.07 -14.00
N MET A 444 27.13 -3.13 -13.45
CA MET A 444 27.77 -4.36 -12.99
C MET A 444 27.29 -5.59 -13.78
N GLN A 445 27.22 -5.49 -15.11
CA GLN A 445 26.67 -6.57 -15.95
C GLN A 445 27.31 -7.93 -15.67
N GLY A 446 26.48 -8.96 -15.56
CA GLY A 446 26.89 -10.34 -15.25
C GLY A 446 27.30 -10.57 -13.78
N THR A 447 27.33 -9.53 -12.95
CA THR A 447 27.66 -9.64 -11.52
C THR A 447 26.41 -9.38 -10.68
N PRO A 448 25.93 -10.36 -9.90
CA PRO A 448 24.82 -10.10 -8.99
C PRO A 448 25.30 -9.18 -7.85
N VAL A 449 24.50 -8.16 -7.53
CA VAL A 449 24.81 -7.22 -6.43
C VAL A 449 23.65 -7.18 -5.44
N LEU A 450 23.94 -7.46 -4.17
CA LEU A 450 23.03 -7.16 -3.07
C LEU A 450 23.30 -5.74 -2.58
N LEU A 451 22.40 -4.81 -2.93
CA LEU A 451 22.39 -3.47 -2.37
C LEU A 451 21.74 -3.51 -0.98
N SER A 452 22.42 -2.94 0.02
CA SER A 452 21.87 -2.69 1.35
C SER A 452 22.21 -1.29 1.80
N TYR A 453 21.20 -0.56 2.27
CA TYR A 453 21.42 0.78 2.81
C TYR A 453 22.07 0.66 4.19
N PRO A 454 23.14 1.42 4.48
CA PRO A 454 23.58 1.61 5.85
C PRO A 454 22.43 2.10 6.73
N ARG A 455 22.39 1.66 7.99
CA ARG A 455 21.29 2.00 8.92
C ARG A 455 21.11 3.50 9.04
N GLU A 456 22.21 4.23 9.17
CA GLU A 456 22.25 5.68 9.29
C GLU A 456 21.71 6.35 8.02
N GLU A 457 22.02 5.79 6.84
CA GLU A 457 21.53 6.30 5.55
C GLU A 457 20.03 6.05 5.38
N ASP A 458 19.52 4.90 5.81
CA ASP A 458 18.09 4.60 5.71
C ASP A 458 17.27 5.45 6.68
N MET A 459 17.76 5.62 7.92
CA MET A 459 17.09 6.42 8.95
C MET A 459 17.11 7.92 8.65
N SER A 460 18.23 8.44 8.14
CA SER A 460 18.41 9.89 8.02
C SER A 460 18.14 10.45 6.63
N ARG A 461 18.05 9.61 5.58
CA ARG A 461 17.92 10.06 4.18
C ARG A 461 16.73 9.45 3.43
N GLY A 462 15.86 8.70 4.11
CA GLY A 462 14.59 8.25 3.53
C GLY A 462 13.57 9.40 3.38
N PRO A 463 12.49 9.19 2.62
CA PRO A 463 11.34 10.07 2.71
C PRO A 463 10.68 9.95 4.10
N TYR A 464 10.16 11.05 4.62
CA TYR A 464 9.56 11.10 5.96
C TYR A 464 8.02 11.16 5.91
N ARG A 465 7.36 10.78 7.01
CA ARG A 465 6.04 11.36 7.32
C ARG A 465 6.20 12.87 7.36
N PRO A 466 5.36 13.67 6.68
CA PRO A 466 5.53 15.11 6.68
C PRO A 466 5.36 15.72 8.07
N ALA A 467 6.12 16.78 8.33
CA ALA A 467 5.75 17.74 9.36
C ALA A 467 4.50 18.51 8.93
N ALA A 468 3.61 18.79 9.88
CA ALA A 468 2.32 19.41 9.59
C ALA A 468 1.91 20.37 10.71
N ILE A 469 1.09 21.36 10.36
CA ILE A 469 0.39 22.25 11.30
C ILE A 469 -1.11 22.10 11.07
N GLY A 470 -1.89 21.97 12.15
CA GLY A 470 -3.34 22.07 12.13
C GLY A 470 -3.80 23.28 12.95
N ARG A 471 -4.69 24.12 12.38
CA ARG A 471 -5.30 25.30 13.03
C ARG A 471 -6.80 25.11 13.12
N PHE A 472 -7.33 25.39 14.30
CA PHE A 472 -8.72 25.11 14.65
C PHE A 472 -9.40 26.38 15.14
N ARG A 473 -10.64 26.58 14.70
CA ARG A 473 -11.58 27.53 15.31
C ARG A 473 -12.89 26.81 15.56
N ALA A 474 -13.44 26.94 16.75
CA ALA A 474 -14.70 26.30 17.08
C ALA A 474 -15.46 27.08 18.14
N THR A 475 -16.75 26.77 18.27
CA THR A 475 -17.58 27.27 19.37
C THR A 475 -18.50 26.16 19.86
N VAL A 476 -18.76 26.20 21.17
CA VAL A 476 -19.66 25.29 21.86
C VAL A 476 -20.94 26.02 22.26
N ALA A 477 -22.06 25.30 22.25
CA ALA A 477 -23.34 25.73 22.83
C ALA A 477 -24.09 24.49 23.33
N ASP A 478 -24.83 24.62 24.43
CA ASP A 478 -25.61 23.53 25.02
C ASP A 478 -24.80 22.24 25.26
N GLY A 479 -23.54 22.41 25.69
CA GLY A 479 -22.66 21.29 26.02
C GLY A 479 -22.13 20.50 24.82
N VAL A 480 -22.22 21.03 23.60
CA VAL A 480 -21.70 20.40 22.37
C VAL A 480 -21.08 21.43 21.41
N PRO A 481 -20.17 21.02 20.50
CA PRO A 481 -19.68 21.86 19.42
C PRO A 481 -20.79 22.15 18.42
N VAL A 482 -20.99 23.42 18.06
CA VAL A 482 -21.98 23.84 17.04
C VAL A 482 -21.34 24.39 15.77
N ALA A 483 -20.07 24.76 15.83
CA ALA A 483 -19.26 25.04 14.65
C ALA A 483 -17.81 24.62 14.85
N VAL A 484 -17.23 24.06 13.80
CA VAL A 484 -15.83 23.64 13.72
C VAL A 484 -15.25 24.04 12.36
N ASP A 485 -14.14 24.73 12.39
CA ASP A 485 -13.32 25.12 11.23
C ASP A 485 -11.91 24.58 11.43
N ILE A 486 -11.48 23.73 10.50
CA ILE A 486 -10.19 23.05 10.55
C ILE A 486 -9.39 23.41 9.31
N GLU A 487 -8.17 23.86 9.52
CA GLU A 487 -7.21 24.09 8.45
C GLU A 487 -5.95 23.27 8.72
N THR A 488 -5.44 22.56 7.70
CA THR A 488 -4.15 21.88 7.79
C THR A 488 -3.19 22.32 6.71
N ALA A 489 -1.90 22.42 7.06
CA ALA A 489 -0.83 22.71 6.12
C ALA A 489 0.31 21.70 6.25
N SER A 490 0.80 21.21 5.10
CA SER A 490 1.87 20.22 5.03
C SER A 490 2.49 20.19 3.61
N PRO A 491 3.74 19.74 3.44
CA PRO A 491 4.22 19.27 2.15
C PRO A 491 3.30 18.17 1.60
N SER A 492 3.08 18.17 0.28
CA SER A 492 2.24 17.17 -0.40
C SER A 492 2.98 15.83 -0.51
N ILE A 493 2.35 14.76 -0.01
CA ILE A 493 2.86 13.40 -0.15
C ILE A 493 2.78 12.97 -1.62
N MET A 494 1.66 13.26 -2.29
CA MET A 494 1.43 12.87 -3.68
C MET A 494 2.45 13.52 -4.62
N ALA A 495 2.65 14.83 -4.51
CA ALA A 495 3.65 15.53 -5.31
C ALA A 495 5.09 15.04 -5.01
N GLY A 496 5.36 14.66 -3.76
CA GLY A 496 6.63 14.07 -3.37
C GLY A 496 6.92 12.74 -4.07
N ILE A 497 5.92 11.85 -4.13
CA ILE A 497 6.03 10.54 -4.78
C ILE A 497 6.15 10.68 -6.30
N ASP A 498 5.34 11.56 -6.90
CA ASP A 498 5.40 11.87 -8.34
C ASP A 498 6.81 12.33 -8.73
N ALA A 499 7.41 13.24 -7.96
CA ALA A 499 8.75 13.78 -8.21
C ALA A 499 9.86 12.70 -8.13
N ARG A 500 9.60 11.53 -7.55
CA ARG A 500 10.55 10.42 -7.41
C ARG A 500 10.24 9.22 -8.32
N GLY A 501 9.25 9.33 -9.20
CA GLY A 501 8.82 8.23 -10.08
C GLY A 501 8.00 7.13 -9.38
N GLY A 502 7.59 7.29 -8.11
CA GLY A 502 6.87 6.25 -7.38
C GLY A 502 5.38 6.12 -7.72
N SER A 503 4.84 7.07 -8.49
CA SER A 503 3.40 7.19 -8.73
C SER A 503 2.97 6.42 -9.97
N PRO A 504 1.99 5.51 -9.87
CA PRO A 504 1.25 5.06 -11.04
C PRO A 504 0.44 6.25 -11.55
N ALA A 505 0.36 6.41 -12.87
CA ALA A 505 -0.18 7.60 -13.53
C ALA A 505 -1.37 8.24 -12.77
N PRO A 506 -1.40 9.59 -12.65
CA PRO A 506 -2.40 10.29 -11.85
C PRO A 506 -3.80 9.81 -12.24
N ILE A 507 -4.57 9.35 -11.24
CA ILE A 507 -5.94 8.87 -11.48
C ILE A 507 -6.75 10.07 -12.01
N PRO A 508 -7.26 10.03 -13.25
CA PRO A 508 -7.96 11.17 -13.84
C PRO A 508 -9.15 11.59 -12.96
N GLY A 509 -9.16 12.83 -12.51
CA GLY A 509 -10.23 13.40 -11.66
C GLY A 509 -9.84 13.70 -10.21
N PHE A 510 -8.68 13.21 -9.73
CA PHE A 510 -8.15 13.54 -8.41
C PHE A 510 -7.09 14.64 -8.54
N VAL A 511 -7.47 15.89 -8.24
CA VAL A 511 -6.60 17.07 -8.38
C VAL A 511 -5.99 17.49 -7.04
N SER A 512 -6.70 17.25 -5.93
CA SER A 512 -6.26 17.55 -4.57
C SER A 512 -5.54 16.37 -3.91
N ASP A 513 -4.68 16.67 -2.93
CA ASP A 513 -3.91 15.70 -2.16
C ASP A 513 -4.79 15.31 -0.98
N PHE A 514 -5.43 14.16 -1.09
CA PHE A 514 -6.37 13.66 -0.09
C PHE A 514 -5.72 13.51 1.30
N THR A 515 -4.39 13.34 1.36
CA THR A 515 -3.65 13.11 2.60
C THR A 515 -3.63 14.32 3.53
N LEU A 516 -3.84 15.54 3.01
CA LEU A 516 -3.77 16.77 3.81
C LEU A 516 -4.87 16.85 4.86
N ALA A 517 -6.08 16.39 4.54
CA ALA A 517 -7.21 16.45 5.46
C ALA A 517 -7.82 15.11 5.85
N GLN A 518 -7.25 13.98 5.39
CA GLN A 518 -7.70 12.63 5.78
C GLN A 518 -7.89 12.52 7.30
N ALA A 519 -8.97 11.88 7.76
CA ALA A 519 -9.40 11.80 9.16
C ALA A 519 -9.84 13.11 9.84
N LEU A 520 -9.87 14.25 9.14
CA LEU A 520 -10.46 15.49 9.66
C LEU A 520 -11.83 15.76 9.07
N TRP A 521 -11.99 15.49 7.77
CA TRP A 521 -13.19 15.85 7.02
C TRP A 521 -14.28 14.78 7.10
N ASP A 522 -13.88 13.52 7.18
CA ASP A 522 -14.71 12.32 7.09
C ASP A 522 -15.14 11.77 8.46
N GLN A 523 -15.01 12.56 9.53
CA GLN A 523 -15.43 12.13 10.86
C GLN A 523 -16.97 12.09 10.97
N PRO A 524 -17.57 11.00 11.48
CA PRO A 524 -19.02 10.81 11.58
C PRO A 524 -19.66 11.56 12.76
N TYR A 525 -19.25 12.80 12.98
CA TYR A 525 -19.86 13.71 13.95
C TYR A 525 -20.93 14.58 13.30
N GLY A 526 -22.11 14.62 13.93
CA GLY A 526 -23.27 15.41 13.54
C GLY A 526 -23.18 16.90 13.88
N ILE A 527 -22.01 17.52 13.70
CA ILE A 527 -21.81 18.95 13.94
C ILE A 527 -22.34 19.73 12.73
N LYS A 528 -23.27 20.65 12.96
CA LYS A 528 -24.03 21.35 11.91
C LYS A 528 -23.18 22.22 10.99
N ASN A 529 -22.20 22.92 11.53
CA ASN A 529 -21.32 23.81 10.77
C ASN A 529 -19.90 23.26 10.83
N TYR A 530 -19.47 22.55 9.79
CA TYR A 530 -18.20 21.83 9.79
C TYR A 530 -17.46 22.15 8.51
N ARG A 531 -16.29 22.76 8.62
CA ARG A 531 -15.45 23.07 7.47
C ARG A 531 -14.04 22.55 7.66
N VAL A 532 -13.49 21.95 6.60
CA VAL A 532 -12.11 21.45 6.56
C VAL A 532 -11.42 21.87 5.28
N SER A 533 -10.27 22.54 5.41
CA SER A 533 -9.44 22.98 4.27
C SER A 533 -8.01 22.48 4.41
N GLY A 534 -7.45 21.94 3.32
CA GLY A 534 -6.04 21.54 3.23
C GLY A 534 -5.22 22.56 2.43
N TYR A 535 -3.99 22.81 2.87
CA TYR A 535 -3.04 23.74 2.26
C TYR A 535 -1.72 23.03 1.96
N ARG A 536 -1.19 23.23 0.74
CA ARG A 536 0.10 22.67 0.33
C ARG A 536 1.20 23.68 0.57
N THR A 537 2.34 23.22 1.07
CA THR A 537 3.57 24.03 1.05
C THR A 537 4.27 23.92 -0.30
N ALA A 538 5.19 24.84 -0.58
CA ALA A 538 6.28 24.56 -1.51
C ALA A 538 7.08 23.31 -1.03
N PRO A 539 7.78 22.59 -1.92
CA PRO A 539 8.56 21.42 -1.55
C PRO A 539 9.57 21.70 -0.42
N LEU A 540 9.57 20.84 0.60
CA LEU A 540 10.51 20.85 1.74
C LEU A 540 11.36 19.56 1.72
N LEU A 541 11.56 18.89 2.87
CA LEU A 541 12.15 17.55 2.90
C LEU A 541 11.36 16.60 2.00
N PRO A 542 12.01 15.59 1.39
CA PRO A 542 11.32 14.47 0.77
C PRO A 542 10.34 13.82 1.75
N VAL A 543 9.07 13.78 1.37
CA VAL A 543 7.99 13.15 2.14
C VAL A 543 7.34 12.04 1.33
N GLY A 544 6.80 11.04 2.02
CA GLY A 544 6.17 9.87 1.43
C GLY A 544 5.12 9.28 2.35
N PHE A 545 4.51 8.18 1.93
CA PHE A 545 3.54 7.46 2.76
C PHE A 545 4.21 6.96 4.03
N TRP A 546 3.63 7.25 5.18
CA TRP A 546 3.97 6.66 6.47
C TRP A 546 2.70 5.99 7.03
N ARG A 547 2.80 5.03 7.96
CA ARG A 547 1.65 4.24 8.41
C ARG A 547 0.49 5.14 8.88
N SER A 548 -0.73 4.86 8.41
CA SER A 548 -1.92 5.72 8.59
C SER A 548 -1.89 7.05 7.82
N VAL A 549 -0.98 7.20 6.85
CA VAL A 549 -0.90 8.30 5.87
C VAL A 549 -1.21 9.67 6.50
N GLY A 550 -2.26 10.36 6.06
CA GLY A 550 -2.68 11.66 6.58
C GLY A 550 -3.35 11.54 7.95
N ALA A 551 -4.13 10.49 8.14
CA ALA A 551 -4.85 10.21 9.39
C ALA A 551 -3.91 10.14 10.61
N SER A 552 -2.64 9.75 10.42
CA SER A 552 -1.66 9.65 11.51
C SER A 552 -1.51 10.94 12.34
N GLN A 553 -1.17 12.07 11.72
CA GLN A 553 -1.13 13.37 12.42
C GLN A 553 -2.51 13.99 12.61
N ASN A 554 -3.41 13.77 11.65
CA ASN A 554 -4.68 14.48 11.62
C ASN A 554 -5.64 13.99 12.70
N SER A 555 -5.68 12.68 12.99
CA SER A 555 -6.46 12.15 14.11
C SER A 555 -5.97 12.68 15.45
N PHE A 556 -4.65 12.89 15.63
CA PHE A 556 -4.11 13.55 16.83
C PHE A 556 -4.62 14.99 16.94
N PHE A 557 -4.58 15.77 15.85
CA PHE A 557 -5.09 17.14 15.84
C PHE A 557 -6.60 17.20 16.13
N HIS A 558 -7.37 16.33 15.49
CA HIS A 558 -8.82 16.25 15.66
C HIS A 558 -9.21 15.86 17.09
N GLU A 559 -8.66 14.77 17.62
CA GLU A 559 -9.08 14.24 18.92
C GLU A 559 -8.62 15.10 20.10
N CYS A 560 -7.46 15.77 20.01
CA CYS A 560 -7.08 16.77 21.01
C CYS A 560 -8.06 17.94 21.02
N MET A 561 -8.45 18.43 19.83
CA MET A 561 -9.41 19.51 19.71
C MET A 561 -10.79 19.11 20.25
N MET A 562 -11.24 17.89 20.00
CA MET A 562 -12.48 17.38 20.58
C MET A 562 -12.43 17.32 22.12
N ASP A 563 -11.30 16.98 22.72
CA ASP A 563 -11.14 17.03 24.19
C ASP A 563 -11.14 18.47 24.72
N GLU A 564 -10.44 19.40 24.08
CA GLU A 564 -10.47 20.82 24.46
C GLU A 564 -11.89 21.40 24.37
N LEU A 565 -12.68 20.99 23.37
CA LEU A 565 -14.08 21.35 23.25
C LEU A 565 -14.94 20.75 24.37
N ALA A 566 -14.68 19.51 24.78
CA ALA A 566 -15.38 18.89 25.90
C ALA A 566 -15.12 19.67 27.20
N ILE A 567 -13.87 20.03 27.45
CA ILE A 567 -13.45 20.85 28.59
C ILE A 567 -14.15 22.21 28.57
N ALA A 568 -14.13 22.90 27.43
CA ALA A 568 -14.78 24.21 27.28
C ALA A 568 -16.31 24.13 27.42
N ALA A 569 -16.91 23.01 27.03
CA ALA A 569 -18.33 22.73 27.20
C ALA A 569 -18.70 22.27 28.62
N GLY A 570 -17.72 21.98 29.49
CA GLY A 570 -17.95 21.40 30.81
C GLY A 570 -18.57 20.01 30.75
N ARG A 571 -18.28 19.23 29.71
CA ARG A 571 -18.87 17.92 29.45
C ARG A 571 -17.80 16.83 29.42
N ASP A 572 -18.18 15.62 29.84
CA ASP A 572 -17.32 14.45 29.69
C ASP A 572 -17.00 14.19 28.20
N PRO A 573 -15.72 13.94 27.85
CA PRO A 573 -15.28 13.77 26.46
C PRO A 573 -15.87 12.54 25.75
N VAL A 574 -16.19 11.46 26.48
CA VAL A 574 -16.83 10.27 25.91
C VAL A 574 -18.31 10.54 25.69
N GLU A 575 -19.01 11.11 26.68
CA GLU A 575 -20.41 11.48 26.56
C GLU A 575 -20.66 12.48 25.42
N MET A 576 -19.77 13.46 25.24
CA MET A 576 -19.87 14.43 24.16
C MET A 576 -19.73 13.74 22.79
N ARG A 577 -18.74 12.86 22.62
CA ARG A 577 -18.53 12.10 21.37
C ARG A 577 -19.72 11.20 21.06
N LEU A 578 -20.24 10.46 22.04
CA LEU A 578 -21.42 9.60 21.87
C LEU A 578 -22.68 10.39 21.49
N ALA A 579 -22.83 11.61 21.99
CA ALA A 579 -23.94 12.49 21.63
C ALA A 579 -23.84 13.03 20.20
N LEU A 580 -22.63 13.16 19.65
CA LEU A 580 -22.37 13.67 18.31
C LEU A 580 -22.28 12.56 17.25
N MET A 581 -21.93 11.34 17.64
CA MET A 581 -21.64 10.24 16.72
C MET A 581 -22.89 9.78 15.96
N THR A 582 -22.89 9.93 14.64
CA THR A 582 -24.03 9.59 13.77
C THR A 582 -23.92 8.20 13.15
N ASP A 583 -22.74 7.61 13.17
CA ASP A 583 -22.50 6.27 12.62
C ASP A 583 -22.61 5.20 13.72
N ALA A 584 -23.51 4.23 13.53
CA ALA A 584 -23.82 3.23 14.54
C ALA A 584 -22.65 2.28 14.86
N PRO A 585 -21.91 1.73 13.87
CA PRO A 585 -20.67 0.99 14.15
C PRO A 585 -19.62 1.81 14.91
N SER A 586 -19.34 3.05 14.49
CA SER A 586 -18.37 3.91 15.16
C SER A 586 -18.78 4.23 16.60
N ARG A 587 -20.08 4.44 16.84
CA ARG A 587 -20.64 4.61 18.18
C ARG A 587 -20.43 3.37 19.04
N ALA A 588 -20.75 2.19 18.51
CA ALA A 588 -20.59 0.92 19.23
C ALA A 588 -19.12 0.66 19.61
N VAL A 589 -18.17 1.07 18.76
CA VAL A 589 -16.73 1.02 19.09
C VAL A 589 -16.40 1.92 20.28
N LEU A 590 -16.90 3.16 20.30
CA LEU A 590 -16.67 4.08 21.43
C LEU A 590 -17.29 3.54 22.73
N GLU A 591 -18.50 3.00 22.68
CA GLU A 591 -19.18 2.38 23.83
C GLU A 591 -18.38 1.19 24.37
N ALA A 592 -17.93 0.29 23.50
CA ALA A 592 -17.13 -0.87 23.88
C ALA A 592 -15.78 -0.47 24.49
N VAL A 593 -15.08 0.53 23.93
CA VAL A 593 -13.80 1.00 24.47
C VAL A 593 -13.98 1.66 25.84
N ALA A 594 -15.04 2.45 26.03
CA ALA A 594 -15.36 3.04 27.33
C ALA A 594 -15.67 1.97 28.39
N GLU A 595 -16.44 0.94 28.04
CA GLU A 595 -16.72 -0.20 28.93
C GLU A 595 -15.41 -0.93 29.30
N MET A 596 -14.60 -1.29 28.30
CA MET A 596 -13.32 -1.98 28.50
C MET A 596 -12.33 -1.19 29.37
N ALA A 597 -12.35 0.14 29.25
CA ALA A 597 -11.51 1.03 30.05
C ALA A 597 -12.04 1.29 31.46
N GLY A 598 -13.27 0.87 31.77
CA GLY A 598 -13.94 1.25 33.01
C GLY A 598 -14.15 2.77 33.11
N TRP A 599 -14.39 3.45 31.98
CA TRP A 599 -14.51 4.91 31.97
C TRP A 599 -15.58 5.41 32.95
N GLY A 600 -15.26 6.44 33.72
CA GLY A 600 -16.13 6.96 34.77
C GLY A 600 -16.08 6.20 36.10
N THR A 601 -15.30 5.11 36.20
CA THR A 601 -14.99 4.47 37.50
C THR A 601 -13.71 5.07 38.10
N ALA A 602 -13.69 5.25 39.43
CA ALA A 602 -12.47 5.65 40.12
C ALA A 602 -11.46 4.49 40.10
N PRO A 603 -10.15 4.76 39.89
CA PRO A 603 -9.12 3.74 39.77
C PRO A 603 -8.91 2.90 41.04
#